data_AF-A0A6G2KX42-F1
#
_entry.id   AF-A0A6G2KX42-F1
#
_cell.length_a   1.000
_cell.length_b   1.000
_cell.length_c   1.000
_cell.angle_alpha   90.00
_cell.angle_beta   90.00
_cell.angle_gamma   90.00
#
_symmetry.space_group_name_H-M   'P 1'
#
loop_
_entity.id
_entity.type
_entity.pdbx_description
1 polymer ?
#
loop_
_entity_poly.entity_id
_entity_poly.type
_entity_poly.pdbx_seq_one_letter_code
_entity_poly.pdbx_strand_id
1 'polypeptide(L)'
;DGDGCPDDVSVLRDSDGDGLSDYIDSCPLTQETYNRYMDSDGCPDDVTSPTSEFSFPDTDNDNIEDRWDSCTAEPENFNNYLDWDGCPDIIPMDHTPVGDTDYDGILDDVDMCPDRRENFNRFEDADGCPDRLDLPFVGDQDNDGIPDNLDLCVYMREIYNMFEDADGCPDMLPQEDSISDVDGDGLIDSIDLCPSQPESKNNYLDGDGCPDTIDSSYDTDSDGIIDMHDSCPNKAETYNRYQDSDGCPDRVDTYREPFLFPDTDKDRIEDRWDSCINEAENYNGYLDWDGCPDEEGTTTGQLLDSDYDGIYDAMDKCPNSAERYNDYLDADGCPDLPPLSGPVMDTDGDGILDTADECPDAPETYNRYMDLDGCPDWFADFKSIADSDSDGIIDILDLCPTQSETFNGIQDLDGCPDDYPTFSDNDSDGIANIHDSCPHIPETYNRYQDEDGCPDTIQYTAASFVFPDLDRDGIDDRWDSCPAEPENFNGYLDWDGCADTPAAGSTSPTIVDTDGDGYPDLVDMCPLNPENWNKFNDTDGCPDTAPEQARFVHDADLDGIIDNADQCPNISENYNGVEDDDGCPE
;
A
#
# COMPACT_ATOMS: atom_id res chain seq x y z
N ASP A 1 -35.74 -12.28 -30.36
CA ASP A 1 -35.03 -13.58 -30.31
C ASP A 1 -33.91 -13.74 -31.36
N GLY A 2 -33.40 -12.64 -31.96
CA GLY A 2 -32.25 -12.70 -32.87
C GLY A 2 -32.50 -13.41 -34.21
N ASP A 3 -33.74 -13.72 -34.57
CA ASP A 3 -34.07 -14.50 -35.76
C ASP A 3 -34.27 -13.67 -37.05
N GLY A 4 -34.29 -12.34 -36.92
CA GLY A 4 -34.38 -11.41 -38.05
C GLY A 4 -35.75 -11.36 -38.74
N CYS A 5 -36.84 -11.79 -38.09
CA CYS A 5 -38.21 -11.50 -38.50
C CYS A 5 -38.80 -10.31 -37.72
N PRO A 6 -39.78 -9.56 -38.25
CA PRO A 6 -40.48 -8.54 -37.47
C PRO A 6 -41.34 -9.24 -36.42
N ASP A 7 -40.96 -9.10 -35.16
CA ASP A 7 -41.69 -9.64 -34.01
C ASP A 7 -43.10 -9.06 -33.98
N ASP A 8 -44.09 -9.94 -33.82
CA ASP A 8 -45.49 -9.55 -33.70
C ASP A 8 -45.67 -8.77 -32.39
N VAL A 9 -45.81 -7.45 -32.49
CA VAL A 9 -45.95 -6.50 -31.36
C VAL A 9 -47.09 -6.82 -30.39
N SER A 10 -47.94 -7.80 -30.70
CA SER A 10 -48.96 -8.31 -29.78
C SER A 10 -48.44 -9.33 -28.75
N VAL A 11 -47.23 -9.86 -28.92
CA VAL A 11 -46.61 -10.86 -28.02
C VAL A 11 -45.59 -10.23 -27.06
N LEU A 12 -45.26 -8.95 -27.24
CA LEU A 12 -44.33 -8.18 -26.38
C LEU A 12 -45.07 -7.20 -25.47
N ARG A 13 -46.40 -7.28 -25.41
CA ARG A 13 -47.18 -6.42 -24.54
C ARG A 13 -47.05 -6.96 -23.13
N ASP A 14 -46.46 -6.17 -22.26
CA ASP A 14 -46.36 -6.34 -20.81
C ASP A 14 -47.12 -5.15 -20.21
N SER A 15 -48.34 -5.41 -19.74
CA SER A 15 -49.31 -4.38 -19.37
C SER A 15 -49.14 -3.87 -17.94
N ASP A 16 -48.42 -4.58 -17.08
CA ASP A 16 -48.12 -4.20 -15.70
C ASP A 16 -46.63 -3.99 -15.41
N GLY A 17 -45.75 -4.31 -16.36
CA GLY A 17 -44.34 -3.96 -16.36
C GLY A 17 -43.49 -4.85 -15.46
N ASP A 18 -43.88 -6.10 -15.24
CA ASP A 18 -43.11 -7.05 -14.43
C ASP A 18 -42.03 -7.80 -15.22
N GLY A 19 -41.93 -7.57 -16.53
CA GLY A 19 -40.95 -8.20 -17.41
C GLY A 19 -41.43 -9.48 -18.09
N LEU A 20 -42.67 -9.93 -17.82
CA LEU A 20 -43.34 -11.01 -18.53
C LEU A 20 -44.38 -10.45 -19.51
N SER A 21 -44.43 -11.00 -20.73
CA SER A 21 -45.49 -10.59 -21.67
C SER A 21 -46.85 -11.10 -21.19
N ASP A 22 -47.93 -10.32 -21.41
CA ASP A 22 -49.34 -10.64 -21.13
C ASP A 22 -49.80 -12.03 -21.63
N TYR A 23 -49.07 -12.63 -22.58
CA TYR A 23 -49.38 -13.94 -23.13
C TYR A 23 -48.84 -15.11 -22.27
N ILE A 24 -47.75 -14.87 -21.55
CA ILE A 24 -47.07 -15.84 -20.68
C ILE A 24 -47.44 -15.59 -19.22
N ASP A 25 -47.69 -14.33 -18.88
CA ASP A 25 -48.13 -13.86 -17.58
C ASP A 25 -49.54 -14.36 -17.23
N SER A 26 -49.67 -14.94 -16.04
CA SER A 26 -50.93 -15.45 -15.49
C SER A 26 -51.79 -14.35 -14.86
N CYS A 27 -51.21 -13.20 -14.53
CA CYS A 27 -51.85 -12.01 -13.99
C CYS A 27 -51.51 -10.71 -14.76
N PRO A 28 -51.88 -10.57 -16.05
CA PRO A 28 -51.45 -9.52 -17.01
C PRO A 28 -51.75 -8.04 -16.71
N LEU A 29 -52.20 -7.70 -15.51
CA LEU A 29 -52.61 -6.33 -15.14
C LEU A 29 -52.16 -5.99 -13.71
N THR A 30 -51.40 -6.86 -13.07
CA THR A 30 -50.96 -6.77 -11.69
C THR A 30 -49.55 -7.28 -11.58
N GLN A 31 -48.62 -6.34 -11.45
CA GLN A 31 -47.20 -6.59 -11.41
C GLN A 31 -46.81 -7.64 -10.36
N GLU A 32 -46.02 -8.64 -10.75
CA GLU A 32 -45.49 -9.64 -9.84
C GLU A 32 -44.64 -9.03 -8.72
N THR A 33 -44.67 -9.65 -7.54
CA THR A 33 -43.84 -9.29 -6.39
C THR A 33 -42.68 -10.27 -6.29
N TYR A 34 -41.52 -9.91 -6.82
CA TYR A 34 -40.31 -10.72 -6.77
C TYR A 34 -39.83 -10.96 -5.32
N ASN A 35 -40.21 -12.09 -4.73
CA ASN A 35 -39.92 -12.44 -3.34
C ASN A 35 -39.27 -13.84 -3.18
N ARG A 36 -38.73 -14.38 -4.28
CA ARG A 36 -38.12 -15.70 -4.44
C ARG A 36 -39.09 -16.87 -4.24
N TYR A 37 -40.40 -16.62 -4.30
CA TYR A 37 -41.42 -17.63 -4.19
C TYR A 37 -42.35 -17.52 -5.40
N MET A 38 -42.26 -18.51 -6.29
CA MET A 38 -43.12 -18.61 -7.48
C MET A 38 -43.06 -17.44 -8.47
N ASP A 39 -42.02 -16.59 -8.37
CA ASP A 39 -41.58 -15.47 -9.26
C ASP A 39 -41.45 -15.73 -10.79
N SER A 40 -42.17 -16.68 -11.37
CA SER A 40 -42.04 -17.07 -12.78
C SER A 40 -43.38 -17.16 -13.50
N ASP A 41 -44.50 -16.89 -12.82
CA ASP A 41 -45.83 -17.00 -13.39
C ASP A 41 -46.54 -15.65 -13.59
N GLY A 42 -45.93 -14.53 -13.19
CA GLY A 42 -46.41 -13.16 -13.40
C GLY A 42 -47.43 -12.70 -12.37
N CYS A 43 -47.64 -13.45 -11.28
CA CYS A 43 -48.66 -13.12 -10.28
C CYS A 43 -48.05 -12.69 -8.95
N PRO A 44 -48.54 -11.60 -8.32
CA PRO A 44 -48.07 -11.19 -7.00
C PRO A 44 -48.49 -12.22 -5.95
N ASP A 45 -47.50 -12.95 -5.44
CA ASP A 45 -47.67 -13.90 -4.36
C ASP A 45 -47.52 -13.23 -3.00
N ASP A 46 -48.57 -13.37 -2.19
CA ASP A 46 -48.68 -12.75 -0.87
C ASP A 46 -48.35 -13.80 0.20
N VAL A 47 -47.10 -13.79 0.69
CA VAL A 47 -46.68 -14.68 1.78
C VAL A 47 -47.29 -14.18 3.09
N THR A 48 -48.52 -14.62 3.37
CA THR A 48 -49.24 -14.29 4.61
C THR A 48 -48.68 -15.03 5.83
N SER A 49 -47.45 -14.67 6.26
CA SER A 49 -46.82 -15.01 7.55
C SER A 49 -46.64 -16.51 7.89
N PRO A 50 -45.66 -16.85 8.76
CA PRO A 50 -44.95 -18.12 8.68
C PRO A 50 -45.73 -19.24 9.35
N THR A 51 -46.11 -20.23 8.57
CA THR A 51 -46.36 -21.58 9.09
C THR A 51 -45.25 -22.49 8.58
N SER A 52 -44.27 -22.72 9.44
CA SER A 52 -43.27 -23.77 9.31
C SER A 52 -43.96 -25.14 9.27
N GLU A 53 -44.35 -25.57 8.07
CA GLU A 53 -44.56 -27.01 7.81
C GLU A 53 -43.24 -27.73 7.48
N PHE A 54 -42.11 -27.02 7.50
CA PHE A 54 -40.78 -27.61 7.50
C PHE A 54 -40.19 -27.48 8.91
N SER A 55 -40.23 -28.58 9.67
CA SER A 55 -39.37 -28.73 10.84
C SER A 55 -38.00 -29.13 10.32
N PHE A 56 -37.00 -28.29 10.53
CA PHE A 56 -35.63 -28.69 10.29
C PHE A 56 -35.27 -29.84 11.26
N PRO A 57 -34.38 -30.77 10.85
CA PRO A 57 -33.91 -31.82 11.74
C PRO A 57 -33.19 -31.20 12.95
N ASP A 58 -33.45 -31.77 14.10
CA ASP A 58 -32.75 -31.55 15.37
C ASP A 58 -32.40 -32.97 15.84
N THR A 59 -31.16 -33.36 15.58
CA THR A 59 -30.69 -34.75 15.63
C THR A 59 -30.52 -35.24 17.07
N ASP A 60 -30.19 -34.36 18.02
CA ASP A 60 -30.01 -34.71 19.44
C ASP A 60 -31.12 -34.19 20.37
N ASN A 61 -32.08 -33.43 19.84
CA ASN A 61 -33.29 -32.92 20.49
C ASN A 61 -33.04 -31.90 21.61
N ASP A 62 -32.05 -31.05 21.45
CA ASP A 62 -31.79 -29.94 22.37
C ASP A 62 -32.58 -28.65 22.03
N ASN A 63 -33.36 -28.64 20.94
CA ASN A 63 -34.13 -27.51 20.41
C ASN A 63 -33.31 -26.45 19.66
N ILE A 64 -32.08 -26.78 19.25
CA ILE A 64 -31.29 -26.05 18.27
C ILE A 64 -31.36 -26.85 16.96
N GLU A 65 -31.62 -26.17 15.85
CA GLU A 65 -31.76 -26.88 14.56
C GLU A 65 -30.38 -27.31 14.06
N ASP A 66 -30.23 -28.49 13.43
CA ASP A 66 -28.95 -29.03 12.92
C ASP A 66 -28.12 -28.05 12.05
N ARG A 67 -28.76 -27.00 11.49
CA ARG A 67 -28.14 -25.94 10.68
C ARG A 67 -27.48 -24.82 11.50
N TRP A 68 -27.86 -24.71 12.77
CA TRP A 68 -27.39 -23.75 13.75
C TRP A 68 -26.70 -24.43 14.94
N ASP A 69 -26.69 -25.76 14.92
CA ASP A 69 -26.04 -26.62 15.90
C ASP A 69 -24.66 -27.06 15.37
N SER A 70 -23.62 -26.64 16.07
CA SER A 70 -22.22 -26.98 15.80
C SER A 70 -21.88 -28.40 16.25
N CYS A 71 -22.68 -28.97 17.16
CA CYS A 71 -22.55 -30.30 17.76
C CYS A 71 -23.79 -31.17 17.57
N THR A 72 -24.28 -31.30 16.32
CA THR A 72 -25.46 -32.09 15.85
C THR A 72 -25.74 -33.50 16.42
N ALA A 73 -24.89 -34.06 17.29
CA ALA A 73 -25.09 -35.35 17.93
C ALA A 73 -24.99 -35.31 19.46
N GLU A 74 -24.69 -34.16 20.06
CA GLU A 74 -24.52 -33.98 21.50
C GLU A 74 -25.40 -32.84 22.01
N PRO A 75 -26.44 -33.15 22.80
CA PRO A 75 -27.44 -32.14 23.14
C PRO A 75 -26.89 -31.08 24.09
N GLU A 76 -27.21 -29.83 23.80
CA GLU A 76 -26.83 -28.68 24.61
C GLU A 76 -27.41 -28.75 26.03
N ASN A 77 -26.61 -28.30 27.02
CA ASN A 77 -26.92 -28.41 28.44
C ASN A 77 -27.50 -27.14 29.09
N PHE A 78 -27.75 -26.08 28.32
CA PHE A 78 -28.47 -24.85 28.68
C PHE A 78 -28.04 -24.28 30.04
N ASN A 79 -26.80 -23.82 30.11
CA ASN A 79 -26.19 -23.35 31.35
C ASN A 79 -25.97 -21.82 31.40
N ASN A 80 -26.46 -21.08 30.40
CA ASN A 80 -26.26 -19.66 30.10
C ASN A 80 -24.85 -19.28 29.65
N TYR A 81 -24.11 -20.22 29.08
CA TYR A 81 -22.82 -19.98 28.46
C TYR A 81 -22.85 -20.64 27.09
N LEU A 82 -22.77 -19.82 26.04
CA LEU A 82 -22.80 -20.26 24.63
C LEU A 82 -23.97 -21.18 24.21
N ASP A 83 -25.07 -21.22 24.99
CA ASP A 83 -26.36 -21.90 24.73
C ASP A 83 -27.01 -21.72 23.32
N TRP A 84 -26.43 -20.93 22.41
CA TRP A 84 -26.90 -20.72 21.05
C TRP A 84 -26.17 -21.58 20.00
N ASP A 85 -25.05 -22.22 20.33
CA ASP A 85 -24.18 -22.90 19.35
C ASP A 85 -24.43 -24.41 19.21
N GLY A 86 -25.27 -25.00 20.07
CA GLY A 86 -25.65 -26.42 20.04
C GLY A 86 -24.68 -27.37 20.75
N CYS A 87 -23.61 -26.88 21.38
CA CYS A 87 -22.58 -27.72 21.96
C CYS A 87 -22.60 -27.73 23.49
N PRO A 88 -22.52 -28.91 24.16
CA PRO A 88 -22.53 -29.00 25.63
C PRO A 88 -21.40 -28.23 26.29
N ASP A 89 -21.74 -27.03 26.74
CA ASP A 89 -20.78 -26.14 27.36
C ASP A 89 -20.49 -26.48 28.81
N ILE A 90 -19.27 -26.16 29.26
CA ILE A 90 -18.95 -26.18 30.68
C ILE A 90 -18.67 -24.77 31.13
N ILE A 91 -19.49 -24.24 32.06
CA ILE A 91 -19.17 -22.97 32.72
C ILE A 91 -17.78 -23.10 33.34
N PRO A 92 -16.78 -22.30 32.92
CA PRO A 92 -15.48 -22.30 33.56
C PRO A 92 -15.67 -21.87 35.02
N MET A 93 -15.30 -22.75 35.96
CA MET A 93 -15.19 -22.39 37.38
C MET A 93 -13.95 -21.53 37.59
N ASP A 94 -13.95 -20.29 37.10
CA ASP A 94 -13.29 -19.18 37.77
C ASP A 94 -13.77 -17.85 37.16
N HIS A 95 -14.62 -17.14 37.89
CA HIS A 95 -14.92 -15.75 37.60
C HIS A 95 -13.72 -14.89 38.02
N THR A 96 -12.81 -14.63 37.10
CA THR A 96 -12.17 -13.31 37.03
C THR A 96 -12.89 -12.51 35.97
N PRO A 97 -13.38 -11.29 36.27
CA PRO A 97 -13.92 -10.43 35.23
C PRO A 97 -12.77 -10.12 34.30
N VAL A 98 -12.81 -10.70 33.10
CA VAL A 98 -11.90 -10.31 32.05
C VAL A 98 -12.32 -8.90 31.64
N GLY A 99 -11.37 -7.97 31.71
CA GLY A 99 -11.57 -6.62 31.22
C GLY A 99 -11.77 -6.65 29.71
N ASP A 100 -12.37 -5.59 29.20
CA ASP A 100 -12.26 -5.19 27.81
C ASP A 100 -11.67 -3.79 27.96
N THR A 101 -10.35 -3.72 27.92
CA THR A 101 -9.56 -2.57 28.37
C THR A 101 -9.66 -1.40 27.39
N ASP A 102 -9.87 -1.67 26.10
CA ASP A 102 -10.02 -0.68 25.04
C ASP A 102 -11.44 -0.53 24.46
N TYR A 103 -12.39 -1.35 24.94
CA TYR A 103 -13.83 -1.29 24.66
C TYR A 103 -14.18 -1.51 23.18
N ASP A 104 -13.50 -2.43 22.51
CA ASP A 104 -13.91 -2.91 21.18
C ASP A 104 -14.93 -4.07 21.21
N GLY A 105 -15.14 -4.70 22.38
CA GLY A 105 -16.07 -5.82 22.54
C GLY A 105 -15.43 -7.20 22.41
N ILE A 106 -14.12 -7.28 22.25
CA ILE A 106 -13.29 -8.47 22.44
C ILE A 106 -12.73 -8.39 23.88
N LEU A 107 -12.65 -9.52 24.58
CA LEU A 107 -12.21 -9.53 25.98
C LEU A 107 -10.69 -9.65 26.04
N ASP A 108 -10.03 -9.01 27.02
CA ASP A 108 -8.56 -8.98 27.19
C ASP A 108 -7.88 -10.38 27.20
N ASP A 109 -8.63 -11.46 27.43
CA ASP A 109 -8.12 -12.84 27.45
C ASP A 109 -8.13 -13.53 26.08
N VAL A 110 -8.92 -13.01 25.13
CA VAL A 110 -8.99 -13.42 23.72
C VAL A 110 -8.43 -12.36 22.78
N ASP A 111 -8.30 -11.13 23.25
CA ASP A 111 -7.75 -9.97 22.54
C ASP A 111 -6.21 -10.04 22.49
N MET A 112 -5.64 -10.03 21.27
CA MET A 112 -4.19 -9.99 21.08
C MET A 112 -3.58 -8.60 21.31
N CYS A 113 -4.40 -7.56 21.30
CA CYS A 113 -4.02 -6.18 21.58
C CYS A 113 -4.94 -5.50 22.62
N PRO A 114 -4.99 -5.97 23.89
CA PRO A 114 -5.96 -5.51 24.91
C PRO A 114 -6.00 -4.00 25.22
N ASP A 115 -4.99 -3.24 24.81
CA ASP A 115 -4.89 -1.79 25.03
C ASP A 115 -5.24 -0.97 23.77
N ARG A 116 -5.60 -1.61 22.65
CA ARG A 116 -5.80 -0.98 21.35
C ARG A 116 -7.06 -1.51 20.67
N ARG A 117 -8.08 -0.66 20.70
CA ARG A 117 -9.40 -0.90 20.12
C ARG A 117 -9.36 -1.40 18.67
N GLU A 118 -9.95 -2.57 18.40
CA GLU A 118 -10.18 -3.13 17.06
C GLU A 118 -10.98 -2.18 16.15
N ASN A 119 -10.69 -2.22 14.85
CA ASN A 119 -11.30 -1.37 13.83
C ASN A 119 -12.23 -2.09 12.84
N PHE A 120 -12.84 -3.23 13.21
CA PHE A 120 -13.96 -3.92 12.53
C PHE A 120 -14.12 -3.61 11.02
N ASN A 121 -13.09 -3.88 10.22
CA ASN A 121 -13.05 -3.51 8.81
C ASN A 121 -13.20 -4.71 7.85
N ARG A 122 -13.54 -5.90 8.36
CA ARG A 122 -13.70 -7.18 7.64
C ARG A 122 -12.39 -7.84 7.20
N PHE A 123 -11.27 -7.32 7.68
CA PHE A 123 -9.98 -8.00 7.71
C PHE A 123 -9.75 -8.39 9.18
N GLU A 124 -9.20 -9.57 9.48
CA GLU A 124 -8.79 -10.04 10.82
C GLU A 124 -9.59 -9.64 12.10
N ASP A 125 -10.87 -9.23 12.01
CA ASP A 125 -11.74 -8.66 13.06
C ASP A 125 -11.96 -9.50 14.34
N ALA A 126 -11.42 -10.72 14.39
CA ALA A 126 -11.60 -11.65 15.51
C ALA A 126 -10.41 -11.63 16.49
N ASP A 127 -9.38 -10.85 16.18
CA ASP A 127 -8.05 -10.95 16.75
C ASP A 127 -7.78 -9.84 17.80
N GLY A 128 -8.61 -8.78 17.81
CA GLY A 128 -8.60 -7.67 18.77
C GLY A 128 -7.53 -6.61 18.49
N CYS A 129 -6.72 -6.81 17.45
CA CYS A 129 -5.68 -5.89 17.04
C CYS A 129 -6.12 -5.05 15.85
N PRO A 130 -6.33 -3.72 15.99
CA PRO A 130 -6.81 -2.85 14.94
C PRO A 130 -6.04 -3.08 13.65
N ASP A 131 -6.76 -3.62 12.68
CA ASP A 131 -6.14 -4.04 11.45
C ASP A 131 -5.47 -2.84 10.81
N ARG A 132 -4.18 -3.01 10.55
CA ARG A 132 -3.55 -2.18 9.57
C ARG A 132 -3.88 -2.80 8.23
N LEU A 133 -4.81 -2.17 7.52
CA LEU A 133 -4.82 -2.25 6.06
C LEU A 133 -3.46 -1.71 5.58
N ASP A 134 -2.46 -2.58 5.52
CA ASP A 134 -1.31 -2.44 4.65
C ASP A 134 -1.83 -2.61 3.22
N LEU A 135 -2.70 -1.69 2.80
CA LEU A 135 -2.82 -1.34 1.41
C LEU A 135 -1.39 -0.93 1.01
N PRO A 136 -0.72 -1.65 0.11
CA PRO A 136 0.51 -1.15 -0.45
C PRO A 136 0.10 0.08 -1.27
N PHE A 137 0.13 1.26 -0.62
CA PHE A 137 0.23 2.50 -1.34
C PHE A 137 1.64 2.47 -1.93
N VAL A 138 1.73 1.90 -3.14
CA VAL A 138 2.91 1.96 -3.98
C VAL A 138 2.92 3.38 -4.58
N GLY A 139 3.12 4.37 -3.71
CA GLY A 139 3.59 5.68 -4.13
C GLY A 139 5.04 5.56 -4.55
N ASP A 140 5.44 6.41 -5.48
CA ASP A 140 6.84 6.62 -5.87
C ASP A 140 6.98 8.15 -5.93
N GLN A 141 7.27 8.73 -4.77
CA GLN A 141 7.14 10.15 -4.48
C GLN A 141 8.19 10.98 -5.21
N ASP A 142 9.34 10.40 -5.55
CA ASP A 142 10.40 11.05 -6.34
C ASP A 142 10.55 10.51 -7.78
N ASN A 143 9.72 9.52 -8.15
CA ASN A 143 9.59 8.93 -9.49
C ASN A 143 10.88 8.28 -9.99
N ASP A 144 11.58 7.57 -9.12
CA ASP A 144 12.78 6.82 -9.46
C ASP A 144 12.51 5.36 -9.87
N GLY A 145 11.30 4.85 -9.63
CA GLY A 145 10.87 3.49 -9.96
C GLY A 145 10.92 2.51 -8.79
N ILE A 146 11.36 2.95 -7.61
CA ILE A 146 11.33 2.21 -6.35
C ILE A 146 10.13 2.73 -5.54
N PRO A 147 9.22 1.85 -5.10
CA PRO A 147 8.11 2.25 -4.25
C PRO A 147 8.57 2.89 -2.93
N ASP A 148 7.86 3.90 -2.43
CA ASP A 148 8.14 4.63 -1.17
C ASP A 148 8.37 3.70 0.05
N ASN A 149 7.77 2.50 0.05
CA ASN A 149 7.93 1.51 1.12
C ASN A 149 9.19 0.64 0.99
N LEU A 150 9.85 0.67 -0.16
CA LEU A 150 11.11 0.01 -0.48
C LEU A 150 12.25 1.02 -0.71
N ASP A 151 11.95 2.31 -0.69
CA ASP A 151 12.86 3.43 -0.92
C ASP A 151 13.31 4.05 0.42
N LEU A 152 14.61 4.02 0.70
CA LEU A 152 15.24 4.62 1.88
C LEU A 152 15.31 6.15 1.79
N CYS A 153 15.14 6.71 0.60
CA CYS A 153 15.26 8.12 0.27
C CYS A 153 14.05 8.64 -0.52
N VAL A 154 12.83 8.32 -0.07
CA VAL A 154 11.46 8.73 -0.54
C VAL A 154 11.29 10.10 -1.24
N TYR A 155 12.18 11.07 -1.06
CA TYR A 155 12.11 12.40 -1.68
C TYR A 155 13.30 12.73 -2.61
N MET A 156 14.22 11.80 -2.81
CA MET A 156 15.47 11.99 -3.55
C MET A 156 15.72 10.84 -4.50
N ARG A 157 15.38 11.09 -5.76
CA ARG A 157 15.45 10.11 -6.84
C ARG A 157 16.79 9.36 -6.89
N GLU A 158 16.72 8.03 -6.90
CA GLU A 158 17.84 7.12 -7.16
C GLU A 158 18.59 7.44 -8.47
N ILE A 159 19.91 7.22 -8.44
CA ILE A 159 20.80 7.33 -9.59
C ILE A 159 21.36 5.95 -9.90
N TYR A 160 20.65 5.18 -10.74
CA TYR A 160 21.09 3.87 -11.24
C TYR A 160 22.52 3.90 -11.80
N ASN A 161 23.49 3.51 -10.98
CA ASN A 161 24.92 3.58 -11.26
C ASN A 161 25.64 2.24 -10.97
N MET A 162 24.86 1.16 -10.76
CA MET A 162 25.28 -0.19 -10.40
C MET A 162 25.90 -0.33 -9.00
N PHE A 163 25.70 0.65 -8.14
CA PHE A 163 26.09 0.62 -6.74
C PHE A 163 24.86 0.93 -5.91
N GLU A 164 24.45 -0.04 -5.10
CA GLU A 164 23.34 0.07 -4.14
C GLU A 164 21.97 0.56 -4.69
N ASP A 165 21.81 0.64 -6.03
CA ASP A 165 20.61 0.88 -6.88
C ASP A 165 19.24 0.26 -6.48
N ALA A 166 19.18 -0.61 -5.46
CA ALA A 166 17.95 -1.21 -4.96
C ALA A 166 17.43 -0.55 -3.68
N ASP A 167 18.17 0.42 -3.13
CA ASP A 167 17.91 1.03 -1.84
C ASP A 167 17.15 2.37 -1.94
N GLY A 168 17.08 2.97 -3.14
CA GLY A 168 16.32 4.18 -3.44
C GLY A 168 17.07 5.47 -3.12
N CYS A 169 18.29 5.37 -2.59
CA CYS A 169 19.12 6.50 -2.24
C CYS A 169 20.17 6.81 -3.31
N PRO A 170 20.33 8.08 -3.72
CA PRO A 170 21.33 8.46 -4.72
C PRO A 170 22.74 8.20 -4.21
N ASP A 171 23.32 7.12 -4.73
CA ASP A 171 24.63 6.69 -4.33
C ASP A 171 25.75 7.39 -5.09
N MET A 172 26.87 7.59 -4.39
CA MET A 172 28.10 8.13 -4.96
C MET A 172 29.19 7.07 -4.81
N LEU A 173 29.64 6.52 -5.94
CA LEU A 173 30.70 5.52 -5.99
C LEU A 173 31.90 5.92 -5.10
N PRO A 174 32.35 5.04 -4.18
CA PRO A 174 33.59 5.25 -3.46
C PRO A 174 34.76 5.29 -4.45
N GLN A 175 35.44 6.43 -4.45
CA GLN A 175 36.57 6.75 -5.32
C GLN A 175 37.72 5.75 -5.17
N GLU A 176 37.93 4.92 -6.20
CA GLU A 176 39.18 4.17 -6.44
C GLU A 176 39.64 4.42 -7.89
N ASP A 177 40.50 5.42 -8.04
CA ASP A 177 41.67 5.49 -8.93
C ASP A 177 41.63 4.76 -10.29
N SER A 178 40.88 5.27 -11.28
CA SER A 178 41.25 5.23 -12.73
C SER A 178 40.25 5.97 -13.63
N ILE A 179 39.84 7.17 -13.23
CA ILE A 179 38.99 8.04 -14.05
C ILE A 179 39.87 9.14 -14.66
N SER A 180 39.93 9.16 -15.99
CA SER A 180 40.63 10.21 -16.74
C SER A 180 39.81 11.49 -16.63
N ASP A 181 40.46 12.56 -16.20
CA ASP A 181 40.00 13.95 -16.22
C ASP A 181 41.12 14.72 -16.94
N VAL A 182 40.93 14.92 -18.24
CA VAL A 182 41.98 15.38 -19.16
C VAL A 182 42.28 16.86 -19.04
N ASP A 183 41.31 17.69 -18.64
CA ASP A 183 41.48 19.13 -18.49
C ASP A 183 41.52 19.63 -17.04
N GLY A 184 41.19 18.77 -16.07
CA GLY A 184 41.46 18.95 -14.66
C GLY A 184 40.48 19.88 -13.96
N ASP A 185 39.25 20.00 -14.45
CA ASP A 185 38.23 20.86 -13.87
C ASP A 185 37.43 20.20 -12.72
N GLY A 186 37.62 18.90 -12.52
CA GLY A 186 36.99 18.09 -11.47
C GLY A 186 35.82 17.23 -11.95
N LEU A 187 35.47 17.26 -13.24
CA LEU A 187 34.59 16.30 -13.89
C LEU A 187 35.43 15.26 -14.64
N ILE A 188 34.94 14.03 -14.70
CA ILE A 188 35.64 12.94 -15.39
C ILE A 188 35.26 12.94 -16.87
N ASP A 189 36.18 12.57 -17.77
CA ASP A 189 35.98 12.62 -19.23
C ASP A 189 34.68 11.92 -19.71
N SER A 190 34.18 10.95 -18.95
CA SER A 190 32.94 10.21 -19.27
C SER A 190 31.65 10.93 -18.90
N ILE A 191 31.70 11.94 -18.02
CA ILE A 191 30.56 12.78 -17.62
C ILE A 191 30.73 14.25 -18.01
N ASP A 192 31.94 14.64 -18.40
CA ASP A 192 32.27 15.96 -18.90
C ASP A 192 31.83 16.12 -20.38
N LEU A 193 30.98 17.11 -20.68
CA LEU A 193 30.57 17.40 -22.07
C LEU A 193 31.71 18.02 -22.90
N CYS A 194 32.71 18.58 -22.24
CA CYS A 194 33.89 19.17 -22.85
C CYS A 194 35.21 18.62 -22.28
N PRO A 195 35.56 17.31 -22.46
CA PRO A 195 36.72 16.60 -21.87
C PRO A 195 38.14 17.11 -22.21
N SER A 196 38.26 18.29 -22.78
CA SER A 196 39.51 18.90 -23.21
C SER A 196 39.55 20.41 -22.96
N GLN A 197 38.48 20.97 -22.38
CA GLN A 197 38.36 22.37 -22.05
C GLN A 197 37.78 22.52 -20.66
N PRO A 198 38.58 23.03 -19.70
CA PRO A 198 38.18 23.04 -18.32
C PRO A 198 37.06 24.05 -18.07
N GLU A 199 36.13 23.65 -17.21
CA GLU A 199 34.96 24.44 -16.86
C GLU A 199 35.28 25.80 -16.20
N SER A 200 34.47 26.79 -16.56
CA SER A 200 34.56 28.19 -16.15
C SER A 200 33.53 28.55 -15.09
N LYS A 201 33.73 28.09 -13.84
CA LYS A 201 32.90 28.39 -12.65
C LYS A 201 32.45 29.86 -12.58
N ASN A 202 31.24 30.12 -13.05
CA ASN A 202 30.69 31.45 -13.20
C ASN A 202 29.22 31.55 -12.72
N ASN A 203 28.71 30.52 -12.03
CA ASN A 203 27.34 30.32 -11.56
C ASN A 203 26.31 30.10 -12.68
N TYR A 204 26.73 29.67 -13.86
CA TYR A 204 25.85 29.31 -14.97
C TYR A 204 26.33 27.97 -15.52
N LEU A 205 25.46 26.95 -15.42
CA LEU A 205 25.72 25.57 -15.89
C LEU A 205 27.06 24.95 -15.46
N ASP A 206 27.64 25.41 -14.34
CA ASP A 206 28.91 24.96 -13.72
C ASP A 206 29.06 23.43 -13.46
N GLY A 207 28.05 22.60 -13.77
CA GLY A 207 28.04 21.15 -13.60
C GLY A 207 28.16 20.33 -14.90
N ASP A 208 28.23 20.95 -16.08
CA ASP A 208 28.28 20.24 -17.37
C ASP A 208 29.70 20.00 -17.93
N GLY A 209 30.71 20.66 -17.35
CA GLY A 209 32.12 20.54 -17.75
C GLY A 209 32.54 21.44 -18.91
N CYS A 210 31.64 22.27 -19.43
CA CYS A 210 31.90 23.09 -20.60
C CYS A 210 32.04 24.58 -20.29
N PRO A 211 33.18 25.24 -20.64
CA PRO A 211 33.45 26.62 -20.26
C PRO A 211 32.35 27.58 -20.70
N ASP A 212 31.52 27.96 -19.73
CA ASP A 212 30.48 28.92 -19.94
C ASP A 212 31.01 30.35 -19.92
N THR A 213 30.35 31.21 -20.68
CA THR A 213 30.60 32.65 -20.62
C THR A 213 29.31 33.36 -20.26
N ILE A 214 29.36 34.26 -19.27
CA ILE A 214 28.30 35.17 -18.80
C ILE A 214 27.68 36.06 -19.92
N ASP A 215 28.08 35.90 -21.18
CA ASP A 215 27.55 36.66 -22.33
C ASP A 215 26.28 36.04 -22.94
N SER A 216 25.74 34.97 -22.34
CA SER A 216 24.49 34.29 -22.73
C SER A 216 23.21 34.97 -22.21
N SER A 217 23.30 36.17 -21.61
CA SER A 217 22.16 36.88 -20.99
C SER A 217 21.40 37.84 -21.93
N TYR A 218 21.66 37.81 -23.23
CA TYR A 218 20.85 38.55 -24.19
C TYR A 218 19.64 37.70 -24.61
N ASP A 219 18.49 38.08 -24.06
CA ASP A 219 17.14 37.70 -24.51
C ASP A 219 16.53 38.97 -25.12
N THR A 220 16.73 39.13 -26.43
CA THR A 220 16.49 40.38 -27.16
C THR A 220 15.00 40.72 -27.27
N ASP A 221 14.10 39.74 -27.19
CA ASP A 221 12.65 39.94 -27.24
C ASP A 221 11.90 39.65 -25.93
N SER A 222 12.63 39.21 -24.90
CA SER A 222 12.19 39.07 -23.51
C SER A 222 11.09 38.04 -23.30
N ASP A 223 11.15 36.92 -24.01
CA ASP A 223 10.20 35.80 -23.87
C ASP A 223 10.64 34.70 -22.90
N GLY A 224 11.84 34.82 -22.33
CA GLY A 224 12.43 33.88 -21.38
C GLY A 224 13.40 32.87 -22.00
N ILE A 225 13.59 32.89 -23.33
CA ILE A 225 14.56 32.05 -24.04
C ILE A 225 15.69 32.96 -24.53
N ILE A 226 16.95 32.59 -24.22
CA ILE A 226 18.12 33.41 -24.58
C ILE A 226 18.42 33.33 -26.07
N ASP A 227 18.92 34.41 -26.69
CA ASP A 227 19.15 34.55 -28.15
C ASP A 227 19.95 33.40 -28.79
N MET A 228 20.77 32.68 -28.01
CA MET A 228 21.56 31.53 -28.49
C MET A 228 20.77 30.21 -28.52
N HIS A 229 19.72 30.09 -27.70
CA HIS A 229 18.77 28.97 -27.65
C HIS A 229 17.44 29.29 -28.31
N ASP A 230 17.24 30.56 -28.67
CA ASP A 230 16.07 31.05 -29.40
C ASP A 230 16.31 30.95 -30.92
N SER A 231 15.41 30.23 -31.61
CA SER A 231 15.41 30.10 -33.07
C SER A 231 14.89 31.37 -33.77
N CYS A 232 14.19 32.24 -33.04
CA CYS A 232 13.69 33.54 -33.44
C CYS A 232 14.08 34.70 -32.47
N PRO A 233 15.38 35.04 -32.31
CA PRO A 233 15.94 35.98 -31.30
C PRO A 233 15.45 37.44 -31.28
N ASN A 234 14.41 37.80 -32.02
CA ASN A 234 13.89 39.16 -32.11
C ASN A 234 12.37 39.18 -32.14
N LYS A 235 11.72 38.04 -31.89
CA LYS A 235 10.28 37.89 -31.84
C LYS A 235 9.92 36.93 -30.71
N ALA A 236 9.40 37.51 -29.64
CA ALA A 236 8.94 36.77 -28.49
C ALA A 236 8.01 35.61 -28.85
N GLU A 237 8.30 34.44 -28.28
CA GLU A 237 7.52 33.23 -28.28
C GLU A 237 6.06 33.48 -27.88
N THR A 238 5.17 32.69 -28.48
CA THR A 238 3.76 32.62 -28.14
C THR A 238 3.45 31.28 -27.48
N TYR A 239 3.67 31.20 -26.16
CA TYR A 239 3.31 30.04 -25.33
C TYR A 239 1.87 29.56 -25.60
N ASN A 240 1.74 28.50 -26.41
CA ASN A 240 0.45 27.98 -26.88
C ASN A 240 0.40 26.45 -26.88
N ARG A 241 1.33 25.80 -26.18
CA ARG A 241 1.52 24.35 -26.06
C ARG A 241 1.96 23.67 -27.36
N TYR A 242 2.51 24.43 -28.30
CA TYR A 242 3.04 23.90 -29.55
C TYR A 242 4.42 24.49 -29.79
N GLN A 243 5.44 23.65 -29.63
CA GLN A 243 6.86 23.98 -29.81
C GLN A 243 7.35 25.17 -28.96
N ASP A 244 6.73 25.42 -27.81
CA ASP A 244 7.06 26.51 -26.86
C ASP A 244 8.51 26.52 -26.32
N SER A 245 9.39 25.63 -26.76
CA SER A 245 10.80 25.54 -26.33
C SER A 245 11.80 26.02 -27.39
N ASP A 246 11.35 26.39 -28.59
CA ASP A 246 12.23 26.80 -29.69
C ASP A 246 12.40 28.32 -29.84
N GLY A 247 11.63 29.13 -29.10
CA GLY A 247 11.66 30.60 -29.09
C GLY A 247 10.99 31.27 -30.30
N CYS A 248 10.41 30.49 -31.22
CA CYS A 248 9.73 31.02 -32.37
C CYS A 248 8.20 31.12 -32.20
N PRO A 249 7.58 32.33 -32.33
CA PRO A 249 6.15 32.50 -32.16
C PRO A 249 5.38 31.70 -33.18
N ASP A 250 4.93 30.55 -32.71
CA ASP A 250 4.23 29.60 -33.52
C ASP A 250 2.74 29.92 -33.56
N ARG A 251 2.13 29.52 -34.66
CA ARG A 251 0.70 29.59 -34.85
C ARG A 251 0.22 28.23 -35.28
N VAL A 252 -0.69 27.66 -34.50
CA VAL A 252 -1.60 26.61 -34.97
C VAL A 252 -2.58 27.20 -36.00
N ASP A 253 -2.07 27.54 -37.17
CA ASP A 253 -2.84 27.97 -38.34
C ASP A 253 -3.29 26.72 -39.10
N THR A 254 -4.22 25.99 -38.49
CA THR A 254 -5.36 25.31 -39.11
C THR A 254 -5.89 24.28 -38.12
N TYR A 255 -7.01 24.64 -37.49
CA TYR A 255 -8.04 23.67 -37.16
C TYR A 255 -8.29 22.83 -38.41
N ARG A 256 -7.66 21.66 -38.46
CA ARG A 256 -8.25 20.54 -39.17
C ARG A 256 -9.56 20.35 -38.42
N GLU A 257 -10.68 20.75 -39.04
CA GLU A 257 -12.03 20.55 -38.49
C GLU A 257 -11.99 19.18 -37.80
N PRO A 258 -12.10 19.12 -36.46
CA PRO A 258 -12.28 17.83 -35.83
C PRO A 258 -13.48 17.23 -36.55
N PHE A 259 -13.38 15.94 -36.89
CA PHE A 259 -14.57 15.23 -37.33
C PHE A 259 -15.64 15.52 -36.28
N LEU A 260 -16.58 16.41 -36.61
CA LEU A 260 -17.66 16.75 -35.71
C LEU A 260 -18.57 15.53 -35.81
N PHE A 261 -18.48 14.66 -34.81
CA PHE A 261 -19.43 13.58 -34.70
C PHE A 261 -20.83 14.19 -34.56
N PRO A 262 -21.86 13.55 -35.13
CA PRO A 262 -23.23 14.03 -34.99
C PRO A 262 -23.58 14.24 -33.52
N ASP A 263 -24.17 15.39 -33.24
CA ASP A 263 -24.71 15.83 -31.96
C ASP A 263 -26.05 16.49 -32.33
N THR A 264 -27.11 15.71 -32.17
CA THR A 264 -28.42 15.93 -32.78
C THR A 264 -29.21 17.01 -32.06
N ASP A 265 -29.11 17.10 -30.73
CA ASP A 265 -29.76 18.10 -29.89
C ASP A 265 -28.85 19.25 -29.43
N LYS A 266 -27.53 19.13 -29.66
CA LYS A 266 -26.51 20.17 -29.50
C LYS A 266 -26.21 20.52 -28.06
N ASP A 267 -26.29 19.54 -27.19
CA ASP A 267 -25.90 19.70 -25.80
C ASP A 267 -24.38 19.63 -25.60
N ARG A 268 -23.61 19.10 -26.56
CA ARG A 268 -22.14 18.86 -26.59
C ARG A 268 -21.73 17.44 -26.18
N ILE A 269 -22.67 16.54 -26.02
CA ILE A 269 -22.44 15.10 -25.92
C ILE A 269 -22.71 14.53 -27.32
N GLU A 270 -21.81 13.69 -27.82
CA GLU A 270 -21.95 13.15 -29.18
C GLU A 270 -23.05 12.08 -29.22
N ASP A 271 -23.79 11.95 -30.32
CA ASP A 271 -24.90 10.96 -30.51
C ASP A 271 -24.52 9.50 -30.13
N ARG A 272 -23.22 9.18 -30.09
CA ARG A 272 -22.69 7.85 -29.73
C ARG A 272 -22.57 7.61 -28.22
N TRP A 273 -22.59 8.68 -27.44
CA TRP A 273 -22.45 8.73 -25.98
C TRP A 273 -23.67 9.37 -25.31
N ASP A 274 -24.55 9.93 -26.12
CA ASP A 274 -25.83 10.49 -25.72
C ASP A 274 -26.93 9.39 -25.72
N SER A 275 -27.48 9.14 -24.53
CA SER A 275 -28.57 8.19 -24.28
C SER A 275 -29.93 8.76 -24.72
N CYS A 276 -30.04 10.10 -24.80
CA CYS A 276 -31.20 10.86 -25.17
C CYS A 276 -30.96 11.76 -26.40
N ILE A 277 -30.47 11.17 -27.51
CA ILE A 277 -30.11 11.77 -28.83
C ILE A 277 -30.94 12.98 -29.35
N ASN A 278 -32.16 13.22 -28.87
CA ASN A 278 -32.99 14.37 -29.30
C ASN A 278 -33.35 15.35 -28.17
N GLU A 279 -32.86 15.15 -26.95
CA GLU A 279 -33.16 15.95 -25.77
C GLU A 279 -31.88 16.45 -25.13
N ALA A 280 -31.61 17.74 -25.31
CA ALA A 280 -30.37 18.33 -24.86
C ALA A 280 -30.21 18.28 -23.33
N GLU A 281 -29.06 17.77 -22.88
CA GLU A 281 -28.58 17.82 -21.50
C GLU A 281 -28.68 19.23 -20.90
N ASN A 282 -29.01 19.30 -19.61
CA ASN A 282 -29.19 20.56 -18.89
C ASN A 282 -27.99 20.93 -17.99
N TYR A 283 -26.97 20.05 -17.88
CA TYR A 283 -25.70 20.27 -17.16
C TYR A 283 -25.92 20.80 -15.74
N ASN A 284 -26.63 20.03 -14.94
CA ASN A 284 -26.99 20.41 -13.58
C ASN A 284 -26.08 19.80 -12.50
N GLY A 285 -25.10 18.98 -12.89
CA GLY A 285 -24.16 18.31 -11.99
C GLY A 285 -24.53 16.87 -11.63
N TYR A 286 -25.66 16.37 -12.11
CA TYR A 286 -26.15 15.00 -11.89
C TYR A 286 -26.22 14.28 -13.23
N LEU A 287 -25.46 13.17 -13.35
CA LEU A 287 -25.41 12.32 -14.55
C LEU A 287 -25.17 13.04 -15.91
N ASP A 288 -24.66 14.28 -15.89
CA ASP A 288 -24.20 15.11 -17.02
C ASP A 288 -23.32 14.44 -18.10
N TRP A 289 -22.91 13.18 -17.91
CA TRP A 289 -22.13 12.40 -18.86
C TRP A 289 -22.97 11.51 -19.79
N ASP A 290 -24.27 11.33 -19.54
CA ASP A 290 -25.13 10.39 -20.27
C ASP A 290 -25.99 11.00 -21.39
N GLY A 291 -26.07 12.34 -21.48
CA GLY A 291 -26.77 13.08 -22.53
C GLY A 291 -28.27 13.27 -22.30
N CYS A 292 -28.80 12.86 -21.15
CA CYS A 292 -30.22 12.97 -20.84
C CYS A 292 -30.49 14.11 -19.86
N PRO A 293 -31.40 15.06 -20.16
CA PRO A 293 -31.71 16.15 -19.24
C PRO A 293 -32.31 15.62 -17.94
N ASP A 294 -31.44 15.47 -16.95
CA ASP A 294 -31.81 15.00 -15.63
C ASP A 294 -32.23 16.17 -14.76
N GLU A 295 -33.17 15.99 -13.85
CA GLU A 295 -33.40 16.92 -12.76
C GLU A 295 -33.16 16.12 -11.48
N GLU A 296 -32.35 16.63 -10.55
CA GLU A 296 -32.26 16.01 -9.23
C GLU A 296 -33.69 15.93 -8.65
N GLY A 297 -34.17 14.69 -8.47
CA GLY A 297 -35.39 14.41 -7.72
C GLY A 297 -36.70 14.21 -8.51
N THR A 298 -36.69 13.74 -9.75
CA THR A 298 -37.93 13.18 -10.33
C THR A 298 -37.67 12.01 -11.28
N THR A 299 -37.47 10.82 -10.69
CA THR A 299 -37.83 9.59 -11.40
C THR A 299 -39.35 9.51 -11.49
N THR A 300 -39.83 9.31 -12.72
CA THR A 300 -41.25 9.35 -13.07
C THR A 300 -42.02 8.30 -12.27
N GLY A 301 -42.80 8.71 -11.27
CA GLY A 301 -43.85 7.89 -10.65
C GLY A 301 -43.89 7.81 -9.13
N GLN A 302 -42.90 8.33 -8.40
CA GLN A 302 -42.92 8.33 -6.94
C GLN A 302 -43.38 9.68 -6.35
N LEU A 303 -43.87 9.61 -5.11
CA LEU A 303 -44.57 10.69 -4.41
C LEU A 303 -43.69 11.95 -4.31
N LEU A 304 -44.34 13.13 -4.30
CA LEU A 304 -43.67 14.44 -4.25
C LEU A 304 -42.77 14.53 -3.01
N ASP A 305 -41.49 14.82 -3.24
CA ASP A 305 -40.44 15.11 -2.26
C ASP A 305 -39.82 16.44 -2.70
N SER A 306 -40.18 17.53 -2.02
CA SER A 306 -39.98 18.91 -2.46
C SER A 306 -38.61 19.49 -2.08
N ASP A 307 -37.87 18.86 -1.17
CA ASP A 307 -36.51 19.24 -0.77
C ASP A 307 -35.46 18.14 -0.95
N TYR A 308 -35.89 16.96 -1.38
CA TYR A 308 -35.06 15.88 -1.89
C TYR A 308 -34.17 15.23 -0.82
N ASP A 309 -34.68 15.12 0.40
CA ASP A 309 -33.98 14.41 1.48
C ASP A 309 -34.32 12.91 1.55
N GLY A 310 -35.18 12.40 0.67
CA GLY A 310 -35.59 11.00 0.64
C GLY A 310 -36.83 10.69 1.50
N ILE A 311 -37.42 11.70 2.15
CA ILE A 311 -38.70 11.61 2.88
C ILE A 311 -39.76 12.38 2.10
N TYR A 312 -40.78 11.68 1.60
CA TYR A 312 -41.84 12.33 0.82
C TYR A 312 -42.59 13.43 1.61
N ASP A 313 -43.02 14.50 0.96
CA ASP A 313 -43.76 15.65 1.54
C ASP A 313 -44.93 15.27 2.45
N ALA A 314 -45.54 14.10 2.22
CA ALA A 314 -46.66 13.60 3.00
C ALA A 314 -46.25 13.00 4.36
N MET A 315 -44.99 12.59 4.48
CA MET A 315 -44.35 11.99 5.66
C MET A 315 -43.31 12.92 6.28
N ASP A 316 -42.85 13.91 5.52
CA ASP A 316 -41.93 14.96 5.93
C ASP A 316 -42.65 16.10 6.70
N LYS A 317 -42.12 16.47 7.88
CA LYS A 317 -42.61 17.60 8.67
C LYS A 317 -42.09 18.96 8.19
N CYS A 318 -40.99 18.99 7.44
CA CYS A 318 -40.40 20.17 6.84
C CYS A 318 -40.21 20.05 5.31
N PRO A 319 -41.29 19.92 4.48
CA PRO A 319 -41.27 19.64 3.03
C PRO A 319 -40.57 20.63 2.09
N ASN A 320 -39.75 21.54 2.58
CA ASN A 320 -39.00 22.49 1.75
C ASN A 320 -37.60 22.72 2.35
N SER A 321 -37.16 21.88 3.27
CA SER A 321 -35.91 21.97 4.00
C SER A 321 -35.40 20.56 4.24
N ALA A 322 -34.43 20.15 3.42
CA ALA A 322 -33.88 18.81 3.46
C ALA A 322 -33.31 18.45 4.84
N GLU A 323 -33.65 17.26 5.32
CA GLU A 323 -33.07 16.60 6.48
C GLU A 323 -31.53 16.55 6.41
N ARG A 324 -30.89 16.64 7.58
CA ARG A 324 -29.46 16.42 7.74
C ARG A 324 -29.28 15.13 8.52
N TYR A 325 -29.22 14.00 7.82
CA TYR A 325 -28.92 12.68 8.39
C TYR A 325 -27.69 12.73 9.32
N ASN A 326 -27.92 12.93 10.61
CA ASN A 326 -26.89 13.20 11.63
C ASN A 326 -27.14 12.42 12.92
N ASP A 327 -27.87 11.29 12.80
CA ASP A 327 -28.29 10.39 13.88
C ASP A 327 -29.19 11.04 14.94
N TYR A 328 -29.75 12.22 14.65
CA TYR A 328 -30.63 12.96 15.54
C TYR A 328 -31.93 13.34 14.84
N LEU A 329 -32.98 12.56 15.14
CA LEU A 329 -34.34 12.76 14.64
C LEU A 329 -34.52 12.65 13.12
N ASP A 330 -33.55 12.07 12.40
CA ASP A 330 -33.49 11.76 10.95
C ASP A 330 -34.72 11.08 10.30
N ALA A 331 -35.72 10.69 11.07
CA ALA A 331 -36.95 10.06 10.57
C ALA A 331 -38.10 11.06 10.36
N ASP A 332 -37.89 12.36 10.63
CA ASP A 332 -38.97 13.35 10.59
C ASP A 332 -38.89 14.43 9.51
N GLY A 333 -37.81 14.43 8.72
CA GLY A 333 -37.65 15.23 7.51
C GLY A 333 -37.30 16.69 7.76
N CYS A 334 -36.90 17.03 8.99
CA CYS A 334 -36.56 18.39 9.36
C CYS A 334 -35.07 18.48 9.67
N PRO A 335 -34.31 19.41 9.08
CA PRO A 335 -32.88 19.58 9.36
C PRO A 335 -32.69 19.91 10.83
N ASP A 336 -32.43 18.86 11.59
CA ASP A 336 -32.23 18.95 13.00
C ASP A 336 -30.74 19.11 13.26
N LEU A 337 -30.44 19.86 14.31
CA LEU A 337 -29.11 19.89 14.88
C LEU A 337 -29.22 19.09 16.17
N PRO A 338 -28.24 18.23 16.50
CA PRO A 338 -28.14 17.71 17.86
C PRO A 338 -28.21 18.91 18.80
N PRO A 339 -28.90 18.83 19.97
CA PRO A 339 -29.06 19.94 20.87
C PRO A 339 -27.69 20.36 21.43
N LEU A 340 -26.98 21.18 20.66
CA LEU A 340 -25.78 21.84 21.06
C LEU A 340 -26.16 22.85 22.12
N SER A 341 -25.53 22.69 23.26
CA SER A 341 -25.63 23.63 24.35
C SER A 341 -24.99 24.95 23.91
N GLY A 342 -25.80 25.87 23.39
CA GLY A 342 -25.44 27.28 23.22
C GLY A 342 -24.92 27.69 21.83
N PRO A 343 -24.91 29.00 21.55
CA PRO A 343 -24.42 29.55 20.29
C PRO A 343 -22.93 29.25 20.17
N VAL A 344 -22.58 28.54 19.11
CA VAL A 344 -21.21 28.23 18.69
C VAL A 344 -20.52 29.56 18.37
N MET A 345 -19.64 30.01 19.26
CA MET A 345 -18.72 31.12 18.99
C MET A 345 -17.34 30.52 18.78
N ASP A 346 -16.68 30.99 17.73
CA ASP A 346 -15.32 30.72 17.31
C ASP A 346 -14.83 32.11 16.85
N THR A 347 -14.18 32.81 17.78
CA THR A 347 -13.97 34.26 17.73
C THR A 347 -12.76 34.62 16.85
N ASP A 348 -11.80 33.71 16.67
CA ASP A 348 -10.62 33.89 15.82
C ASP A 348 -10.62 33.06 14.52
N GLY A 349 -11.52 32.09 14.40
CA GLY A 349 -11.83 31.37 13.17
C GLY A 349 -10.86 30.26 12.82
N ASP A 350 -10.20 29.65 13.80
CA ASP A 350 -9.26 28.55 13.60
C ASP A 350 -9.92 27.15 13.52
N GLY A 351 -11.23 27.09 13.78
CA GLY A 351 -12.03 25.86 13.72
C GLY A 351 -12.24 25.18 15.08
N ILE A 352 -11.64 25.70 16.15
CA ILE A 352 -11.90 25.29 17.54
C ILE A 352 -12.89 26.29 18.14
N LEU A 353 -13.84 25.81 18.95
CA LEU A 353 -14.88 26.68 19.49
C LEU A 353 -14.36 27.40 20.73
N ASP A 354 -14.75 28.66 20.98
CA ASP A 354 -14.39 29.46 22.18
C ASP A 354 -14.61 28.73 23.52
N THR A 355 -15.50 27.72 23.55
CA THR A 355 -15.76 26.89 24.74
C THR A 355 -14.78 25.74 24.96
N ALA A 356 -14.09 25.32 23.90
CA ALA A 356 -13.08 24.27 23.85
C ALA A 356 -11.67 24.82 23.53
N ASP A 357 -11.58 26.09 23.15
CA ASP A 357 -10.37 26.84 22.83
C ASP A 357 -9.80 27.54 24.08
N GLU A 358 -8.53 27.29 24.38
CA GLU A 358 -7.79 27.92 25.47
C GLU A 358 -7.34 29.36 25.14
N CYS A 359 -7.27 29.71 23.86
CA CYS A 359 -6.92 31.02 23.31
C CYS A 359 -7.99 31.62 22.37
N PRO A 360 -9.25 31.89 22.79
CA PRO A 360 -10.38 32.27 21.92
C PRO A 360 -10.26 33.53 21.04
N ASP A 361 -9.19 34.31 21.16
CA ASP A 361 -8.97 35.54 20.39
C ASP A 361 -7.75 35.43 19.44
N ALA A 362 -7.07 34.27 19.41
CA ALA A 362 -5.81 34.05 18.71
C ALA A 362 -5.83 32.70 17.99
N PRO A 363 -5.84 32.67 16.64
CA PRO A 363 -6.12 31.46 15.90
C PRO A 363 -4.95 30.46 15.95
N GLU A 364 -5.24 29.20 16.20
CA GLU A 364 -4.33 28.05 16.18
C GLU A 364 -3.45 27.98 14.93
N THR A 365 -2.22 27.51 15.13
CA THR A 365 -1.26 27.15 14.09
C THR A 365 -1.06 25.63 14.04
N TYR A 366 -1.87 24.95 13.23
CA TYR A 366 -1.76 23.51 12.95
C TYR A 366 -0.35 23.08 12.50
N ASN A 367 0.47 22.62 13.44
CA ASN A 367 1.89 22.30 13.26
C ASN A 367 2.27 20.91 13.82
N ARG A 368 1.27 20.08 14.18
CA ARG A 368 1.37 18.73 14.76
C ARG A 368 1.86 18.68 16.21
N TYR A 369 1.91 19.82 16.88
CA TYR A 369 2.16 19.92 18.31
C TYR A 369 0.97 20.68 18.90
N MET A 370 0.36 20.12 19.95
CA MET A 370 -0.76 20.72 20.70
C MET A 370 -1.95 21.33 19.92
N ASP A 371 -2.10 21.02 18.62
CA ASP A 371 -3.16 21.45 17.66
C ASP A 371 -4.65 21.30 18.10
N LEU A 372 -4.94 20.79 19.30
CA LEU A 372 -6.29 20.63 19.84
C LEU A 372 -6.65 21.62 20.96
N ASP A 373 -5.70 22.45 21.41
CA ASP A 373 -5.93 23.40 22.51
C ASP A 373 -6.39 24.79 22.05
N GLY A 374 -6.29 25.10 20.75
CA GLY A 374 -6.74 26.38 20.17
C GLY A 374 -5.74 27.52 20.35
N CYS A 375 -4.54 27.23 20.84
CA CYS A 375 -3.52 28.22 21.09
C CYS A 375 -2.42 28.22 20.03
N PRO A 376 -2.12 29.36 19.38
CA PRO A 376 -1.10 29.41 18.35
C PRO A 376 0.29 29.07 18.88
N ASP A 377 0.74 27.86 18.57
CA ASP A 377 2.10 27.36 18.76
C ASP A 377 3.09 28.01 17.79
N TRP A 378 3.35 29.30 18.00
CA TRP A 378 4.33 30.04 17.20
C TRP A 378 5.75 29.61 17.53
N PHE A 379 6.32 28.79 16.64
CA PHE A 379 7.71 28.95 16.22
C PHE A 379 7.80 29.95 15.06
N ALA A 380 7.67 31.25 15.35
CA ALA A 380 8.16 32.27 14.44
C ALA A 380 8.73 33.49 15.17
N ASP A 381 10.02 33.71 14.91
CA ASP A 381 10.82 34.90 15.18
C ASP A 381 11.00 35.35 16.64
N PHE A 382 11.98 34.72 17.29
CA PHE A 382 12.65 35.18 18.53
C PHE A 382 13.18 36.61 18.43
N LYS A 383 12.29 37.60 18.60
CA LYS A 383 12.72 39.00 18.78
C LYS A 383 11.95 39.76 19.85
N SER A 384 11.08 39.11 20.61
CA SER A 384 10.27 39.82 21.62
C SER A 384 10.03 39.06 22.92
N ILE A 385 10.63 37.89 23.11
CA ILE A 385 10.50 37.12 24.35
C ILE A 385 11.74 37.39 25.21
N ALA A 386 11.53 37.63 26.51
CA ALA A 386 12.62 37.86 27.44
C ALA A 386 13.34 36.54 27.70
N ASP A 387 14.65 36.57 27.48
CA ASP A 387 15.63 35.54 27.82
C ASP A 387 16.71 36.28 28.61
N SER A 388 16.56 36.24 29.93
CA SER A 388 17.21 37.15 30.88
C SER A 388 18.67 36.79 31.14
N ASP A 389 19.11 35.56 30.85
CA ASP A 389 20.49 35.09 30.94
C ASP A 389 21.10 34.63 29.60
N SER A 390 20.30 34.63 28.54
CA SER A 390 20.73 34.47 27.14
C SER A 390 21.33 33.10 26.82
N ASP A 391 20.81 32.05 27.43
CA ASP A 391 21.22 30.66 27.17
C ASP A 391 20.45 30.00 26.02
N GLY A 392 19.40 30.64 25.51
CA GLY A 392 18.58 30.13 24.41
C GLY A 392 17.23 29.54 24.84
N ILE A 393 16.95 29.48 26.15
CA ILE A 393 15.65 29.12 26.73
C ILE A 393 14.99 30.41 27.21
N ILE A 394 13.69 30.57 26.94
CA ILE A 394 12.97 31.81 27.27
C ILE A 394 12.51 31.81 28.74
N ASP A 395 12.48 32.97 29.40
CA ASP A 395 12.20 33.14 30.85
C ASP A 395 10.93 32.43 31.36
N ILE A 396 9.96 32.16 30.48
CA ILE A 396 8.70 31.48 30.82
C ILE A 396 8.80 29.95 30.79
N LEU A 397 9.75 29.41 30.01
CA LEU A 397 10.07 27.98 29.92
C LEU A 397 11.30 27.61 30.76
N ASP A 398 12.05 28.60 31.20
CA ASP A 398 13.25 28.46 32.02
C ASP A 398 12.90 28.37 33.53
N LEU A 399 13.27 27.27 34.20
CA LEU A 399 13.13 27.12 35.66
C LEU A 399 14.10 28.02 36.45
N CYS A 400 15.19 28.44 35.81
CA CYS A 400 16.21 29.32 36.34
C CYS A 400 16.47 30.57 35.46
N PRO A 401 15.50 31.51 35.29
CA PRO A 401 15.55 32.68 34.36
C PRO A 401 16.64 33.74 34.57
N THR A 402 17.65 33.46 35.37
CA THR A 402 18.77 34.37 35.67
C THR A 402 20.11 33.65 35.74
N GLN A 403 20.12 32.34 35.47
CA GLN A 403 21.30 31.49 35.46
C GLN A 403 21.30 30.67 34.19
N SER A 404 22.21 31.01 33.29
CA SER A 404 22.37 30.31 32.02
C SER A 404 22.60 28.80 32.20
N GLU A 405 21.83 28.02 31.46
CA GLU A 405 21.96 26.59 31.27
C GLU A 405 23.36 26.16 30.85
N THR A 406 23.74 24.95 31.26
CA THR A 406 24.94 24.25 30.83
C THR A 406 24.57 23.03 29.98
N PHE A 407 24.40 23.22 28.66
CA PHE A 407 24.16 22.15 27.69
C PHE A 407 25.23 21.03 27.76
N ASN A 408 24.95 20.00 28.56
CA ASN A 408 25.89 18.94 28.90
C ASN A 408 25.31 17.54 28.71
N GLY A 409 24.06 17.46 28.23
CA GLY A 409 23.29 16.23 27.99
C GLY A 409 22.38 15.83 29.14
N ILE A 410 22.25 16.62 30.20
CA ILE A 410 21.45 16.34 31.39
C ILE A 410 20.44 17.47 31.53
N GLN A 411 19.16 17.12 31.39
CA GLN A 411 18.00 18.03 31.47
C GLN A 411 18.18 19.40 30.78
N ASP A 412 18.95 19.43 29.68
CA ASP A 412 19.27 20.61 28.85
C ASP A 412 18.05 21.44 28.33
N LEU A 413 16.82 21.05 28.66
CA LEU A 413 15.56 21.73 28.30
C LEU A 413 14.91 22.48 29.47
N ASP A 414 15.41 22.33 30.72
CA ASP A 414 14.77 22.95 31.90
C ASP A 414 15.28 24.36 32.23
N GLY A 415 16.41 24.78 31.64
CA GLY A 415 17.00 26.11 31.80
C GLY A 415 17.79 26.32 33.08
N CYS A 416 17.95 25.27 33.91
CA CYS A 416 18.79 25.33 35.10
C CYS A 416 20.16 24.66 34.90
N PRO A 417 21.29 25.37 35.14
CA PRO A 417 22.61 24.81 34.92
C PRO A 417 22.82 23.51 35.70
N ASP A 418 22.83 22.42 34.95
CA ASP A 418 23.09 21.10 35.48
C ASP A 418 24.60 20.87 35.52
N ASP A 419 25.08 20.38 36.66
CA ASP A 419 26.45 19.90 36.80
C ASP A 419 26.45 18.39 36.49
N TYR A 420 27.48 17.90 35.79
CA TYR A 420 27.78 16.47 35.79
C TYR A 420 27.81 15.98 37.24
N PRO A 421 26.92 15.05 37.66
CA PRO A 421 27.05 14.46 38.97
C PRO A 421 28.42 13.79 38.98
N THR A 422 29.27 14.19 39.91
CA THR A 422 30.55 13.52 40.13
C THR A 422 30.26 12.04 40.33
N PHE A 423 30.50 11.22 39.31
CA PHE A 423 30.20 9.80 39.28
C PHE A 423 31.05 9.07 40.32
N SER A 424 30.57 9.11 41.57
CA SER A 424 30.88 8.07 42.54
C SER A 424 29.88 6.97 42.24
N ASP A 425 30.35 5.95 41.55
CA ASP A 425 29.69 4.66 41.34
C ASP A 425 30.60 3.65 42.07
N ASN A 426 30.16 3.25 43.26
CA ASN A 426 31.04 2.62 44.24
C ASN A 426 31.10 1.09 44.11
N ASP A 427 30.11 0.47 43.50
CA ASP A 427 30.06 -0.96 43.13
C ASP A 427 30.27 -1.22 41.64
N SER A 428 30.33 -0.17 40.82
CA SER A 428 30.77 -0.20 39.42
C SER A 428 29.85 -1.01 38.51
N ASP A 429 28.55 -0.96 38.76
CA ASP A 429 27.53 -1.56 37.90
C ASP A 429 27.09 -0.64 36.75
N GLY A 430 27.45 0.65 36.78
CA GLY A 430 27.09 1.63 35.76
C GLY A 430 25.99 2.60 36.19
N ILE A 431 25.41 2.45 37.38
CA ILE A 431 24.43 3.36 37.96
C ILE A 431 25.15 4.24 39.00
N ALA A 432 24.97 5.56 38.93
CA ALA A 432 25.64 6.45 39.88
C ALA A 432 25.04 6.31 41.28
N ASN A 433 25.85 6.39 42.36
CA ASN A 433 25.40 6.27 43.76
C ASN A 433 24.19 7.16 44.16
N ILE A 434 23.90 8.22 43.40
CA ILE A 434 22.77 9.14 43.64
C ILE A 434 21.45 8.62 43.03
N HIS A 435 21.54 7.78 42.00
CA HIS A 435 20.43 7.11 41.31
C HIS A 435 20.36 5.62 41.65
N ASP A 436 21.37 5.10 42.32
CA ASP A 436 21.47 3.73 42.80
C ASP A 436 20.86 3.61 44.22
N SER A 437 19.85 2.74 44.36
CA SER A 437 19.19 2.42 45.62
C SER A 437 20.03 1.51 46.52
N CYS A 438 21.02 0.81 45.95
CA CYS A 438 22.00 -0.03 46.62
C CYS A 438 23.47 0.32 46.27
N PRO A 439 24.00 1.53 46.61
CA PRO A 439 25.32 2.08 46.22
C PRO A 439 26.62 1.31 46.54
N HIS A 440 26.51 0.11 47.09
CA HIS A 440 27.61 -0.72 47.52
C HIS A 440 27.45 -2.18 47.08
N ILE A 441 26.38 -2.52 46.36
CA ILE A 441 26.07 -3.84 45.88
C ILE A 441 25.65 -3.74 44.42
N PRO A 442 26.47 -4.26 43.48
CA PRO A 442 26.23 -4.03 42.06
C PRO A 442 24.94 -4.70 41.60
N GLU A 443 24.21 -3.98 40.75
CA GLU A 443 23.03 -4.41 40.02
C GLU A 443 23.28 -5.71 39.25
N THR A 444 22.22 -6.52 39.15
CA THR A 444 22.15 -7.71 38.32
C THR A 444 21.18 -7.46 37.16
N TYR A 445 21.70 -6.93 36.04
CA TYR A 445 20.95 -6.76 34.79
C TYR A 445 20.26 -8.07 34.34
N ASN A 446 18.97 -8.20 34.65
CA ASN A 446 18.17 -9.39 34.43
C ASN A 446 16.78 -9.08 33.82
N ARG A 447 16.60 -7.84 33.34
CA ARG A 447 15.36 -7.26 32.77
C ARG A 447 14.24 -7.07 33.78
N TYR A 448 14.55 -7.04 35.07
CA TYR A 448 13.59 -6.78 36.13
C TYR A 448 14.15 -5.71 37.06
N GLN A 449 13.57 -4.51 36.94
CA GLN A 449 13.96 -3.29 37.66
C GLN A 449 15.47 -2.94 37.53
N ASP A 450 16.02 -3.13 36.34
CA ASP A 450 17.45 -2.91 36.05
C ASP A 450 17.90 -1.44 36.19
N GLU A 451 16.98 -0.50 36.41
CA GLU A 451 17.27 0.93 36.59
C GLU A 451 17.42 1.37 38.05
N ASP A 452 17.13 0.52 39.05
CA ASP A 452 17.08 0.94 40.46
C ASP A 452 18.41 0.78 41.23
N GLY A 453 19.39 0.06 40.65
CA GLY A 453 20.73 -0.16 41.20
C GLY A 453 20.83 -1.23 42.28
N CYS A 454 19.73 -1.89 42.62
CA CYS A 454 19.70 -3.00 43.56
C CYS A 454 19.64 -4.37 42.87
N PRO A 455 20.56 -5.31 43.18
CA PRO A 455 20.54 -6.64 42.58
C PRO A 455 19.24 -7.37 42.87
N ASP A 456 18.40 -7.42 41.85
CA ASP A 456 17.14 -8.10 41.96
C ASP A 456 17.29 -9.59 41.70
N THR A 457 16.50 -10.36 42.45
CA THR A 457 16.42 -11.80 42.24
C THR A 457 14.99 -12.14 41.88
N ILE A 458 14.79 -12.54 40.63
CA ILE A 458 13.55 -13.20 40.20
C ILE A 458 13.45 -14.51 40.98
N GLN A 459 12.74 -14.51 42.11
CA GLN A 459 12.49 -15.71 42.92
C GLN A 459 11.47 -16.67 42.27
N TYR A 460 11.07 -16.34 41.05
CA TYR A 460 10.45 -17.23 40.13
C TYR A 460 11.41 -17.30 38.94
N THR A 461 12.29 -18.31 38.94
CA THR A 461 12.34 -19.09 37.71
C THR A 461 10.87 -19.39 37.46
N ALA A 462 10.27 -18.74 36.46
CA ALA A 462 9.12 -19.33 35.81
C ALA A 462 9.46 -20.81 35.78
N ALA A 463 8.70 -21.64 36.48
CA ALA A 463 8.71 -23.04 36.14
C ALA A 463 8.41 -22.95 34.65
N SER A 464 9.46 -23.15 33.83
CA SER A 464 9.31 -23.23 32.40
C SER A 464 8.12 -24.14 32.27
N PHE A 465 6.99 -23.60 31.84
CA PHE A 465 5.83 -24.43 31.56
C PHE A 465 6.35 -25.24 30.39
N VAL A 466 6.96 -26.38 30.73
CA VAL A 466 7.33 -27.38 29.76
C VAL A 466 5.98 -27.95 29.40
N PHE A 467 5.46 -27.46 28.29
CA PHE A 467 4.28 -28.03 27.69
C PHE A 467 4.55 -29.53 27.50
N PRO A 468 3.54 -30.38 27.72
CA PRO A 468 3.68 -31.80 27.50
C PRO A 468 4.27 -32.04 26.10
N ASP A 469 5.31 -32.86 26.06
CA ASP A 469 6.00 -33.33 24.86
C ASP A 469 6.18 -34.83 25.13
N LEU A 470 5.22 -35.60 24.62
CA LEU A 470 4.98 -36.99 25.00
C LEU A 470 6.06 -37.93 24.43
N ASP A 471 6.68 -37.60 23.31
CA ASP A 471 7.75 -38.40 22.69
C ASP A 471 9.17 -37.78 22.73
N ARG A 472 9.28 -36.52 23.12
CA ARG A 472 10.52 -35.78 23.43
C ARG A 472 11.38 -35.45 22.24
N ASP A 473 10.77 -35.12 21.12
CA ASP A 473 11.47 -34.59 19.96
C ASP A 473 11.79 -33.09 20.06
N GLY A 474 11.11 -32.35 20.94
CA GLY A 474 11.32 -30.91 21.16
C GLY A 474 10.24 -30.00 20.55
N ILE A 475 9.19 -30.58 19.96
CA ILE A 475 7.95 -29.91 19.59
C ILE A 475 6.91 -30.28 20.66
N ASP A 476 6.18 -29.31 21.21
CA ASP A 476 5.18 -29.63 22.24
C ASP A 476 3.89 -30.20 21.64
N ASP A 477 3.18 -31.04 22.42
CA ASP A 477 1.96 -31.81 22.03
C ASP A 477 0.86 -30.95 21.38
N ARG A 478 0.90 -29.61 21.52
CA ARG A 478 -0.06 -28.67 20.91
C ARG A 478 0.26 -28.33 19.46
N TRP A 479 1.55 -28.37 19.10
CA TRP A 479 2.06 -28.12 17.75
C TRP A 479 2.56 -29.39 17.07
N ASP A 480 2.54 -30.51 17.80
CA ASP A 480 2.85 -31.84 17.31
C ASP A 480 1.62 -32.54 16.72
N SER A 481 1.67 -32.82 15.42
CA SER A 481 0.65 -33.55 14.66
C SER A 481 0.69 -35.06 14.93
N CYS A 482 1.80 -35.57 15.47
CA CYS A 482 2.03 -36.94 15.87
C CYS A 482 2.56 -37.08 17.33
N PRO A 483 1.78 -36.72 18.37
CA PRO A 483 2.24 -36.61 19.78
C PRO A 483 2.94 -37.82 20.43
N ALA A 484 2.97 -38.98 19.78
CA ALA A 484 3.56 -40.20 20.32
C ALA A 484 4.67 -40.78 19.44
N GLU A 485 5.02 -40.13 18.32
CA GLU A 485 6.05 -40.55 17.38
C GLU A 485 7.07 -39.42 17.15
N PRO A 486 8.31 -39.54 17.66
CA PRO A 486 9.23 -38.42 17.70
C PRO A 486 9.73 -38.03 16.31
N GLU A 487 9.75 -36.73 16.05
CA GLU A 487 10.27 -36.10 14.84
C GLU A 487 11.75 -36.44 14.59
N ASN A 488 12.12 -36.45 13.31
CA ASN A 488 13.41 -36.89 12.83
C ASN A 488 14.23 -35.80 12.10
N PHE A 489 14.09 -34.52 12.43
CA PHE A 489 14.93 -33.37 12.05
C PHE A 489 15.89 -33.60 10.87
N ASN A 490 15.31 -33.75 9.68
CA ASN A 490 16.06 -34.07 8.47
C ASN A 490 16.00 -32.97 7.40
N GLY A 491 15.41 -31.81 7.74
CA GLY A 491 15.23 -30.66 6.88
C GLY A 491 13.95 -30.70 6.05
N TYR A 492 13.02 -31.62 6.32
CA TYR A 492 11.75 -31.75 5.61
C TYR A 492 10.62 -31.82 6.63
N LEU A 493 9.79 -30.76 6.66
CA LEU A 493 8.64 -30.65 7.55
C LEU A 493 8.95 -30.82 9.06
N ASP A 494 10.20 -30.55 9.47
CA ASP A 494 10.71 -30.58 10.86
C ASP A 494 9.94 -29.71 11.89
N TRP A 495 8.82 -29.09 11.54
CA TRP A 495 8.00 -28.24 12.41
C TRP A 495 6.66 -28.87 12.79
N ASP A 496 6.26 -30.00 12.20
CA ASP A 496 4.93 -30.59 12.40
C ASP A 496 4.87 -31.73 13.43
N GLY A 497 6.02 -32.14 13.99
CA GLY A 497 6.14 -33.19 15.02
C GLY A 497 6.02 -34.62 14.49
N CYS A 498 5.87 -34.84 13.18
CA CYS A 498 5.65 -36.16 12.61
C CYS A 498 6.88 -36.69 11.88
N ALA A 499 7.47 -37.76 12.38
CA ALA A 499 8.66 -38.40 11.80
C ALA A 499 8.61 -38.56 10.26
N ASP A 500 9.15 -37.58 9.56
CA ASP A 500 9.01 -37.52 8.12
C ASP A 500 10.18 -38.19 7.45
N THR A 501 9.94 -39.04 6.46
CA THR A 501 11.04 -39.39 5.56
C THR A 501 11.04 -38.37 4.44
N PRO A 502 12.19 -37.79 4.04
CA PRO A 502 12.27 -37.08 2.78
C PRO A 502 11.68 -38.03 1.77
N ALA A 503 10.53 -37.67 1.20
CA ALA A 503 9.92 -38.50 0.19
C ALA A 503 11.03 -38.74 -0.83
N ALA A 504 11.45 -39.99 -1.01
CA ALA A 504 12.14 -40.35 -2.22
C ALA A 504 11.23 -39.81 -3.33
N GLY A 505 11.69 -38.73 -3.98
CA GLY A 505 10.91 -37.77 -4.77
C GLY A 505 9.43 -38.10 -4.88
N SER A 506 8.62 -37.37 -4.13
CA SER A 506 7.15 -37.41 -4.10
C SER A 506 6.52 -38.12 -5.31
N THR A 507 5.88 -39.26 -5.05
CA THR A 507 5.06 -39.95 -6.05
C THR A 507 3.74 -39.21 -6.24
N SER A 508 3.76 -38.14 -7.04
CA SER A 508 2.61 -37.62 -7.78
C SER A 508 3.09 -36.70 -8.90
N PRO A 509 2.59 -36.88 -10.14
CA PRO A 509 3.46 -37.33 -11.23
C PRO A 509 4.70 -36.44 -11.36
N THR A 510 5.87 -36.98 -11.02
CA THR A 510 7.15 -36.42 -11.48
C THR A 510 7.03 -36.28 -12.99
N ILE A 511 6.98 -35.04 -13.48
CA ILE A 511 7.13 -34.80 -14.91
C ILE A 511 8.54 -35.33 -15.19
N VAL A 512 8.61 -36.42 -15.95
CA VAL A 512 9.86 -37.17 -16.16
C VAL A 512 10.82 -36.20 -16.84
N ASP A 513 11.98 -35.99 -16.25
CA ASP A 513 13.10 -35.23 -16.80
C ASP A 513 14.27 -36.23 -16.82
N THR A 514 14.48 -36.85 -17.97
CA THR A 514 15.33 -38.02 -18.12
C THR A 514 16.83 -37.66 -18.11
N ASP A 515 17.20 -36.44 -18.48
CA ASP A 515 18.60 -35.97 -18.49
C ASP A 515 18.93 -34.92 -17.41
N GLY A 516 17.93 -34.39 -16.72
CA GLY A 516 18.07 -33.62 -15.48
C GLY A 516 18.46 -32.17 -15.71
N ASP A 517 18.11 -31.59 -16.86
CA ASP A 517 18.45 -30.22 -17.22
C ASP A 517 17.40 -29.17 -16.78
N GLY A 518 16.28 -29.62 -16.20
CA GLY A 518 15.18 -28.78 -15.74
C GLY A 518 14.01 -28.66 -16.71
N TYR A 519 14.09 -29.22 -17.92
CA TYR A 519 12.98 -29.35 -18.86
C TYR A 519 12.35 -30.74 -18.77
N PRO A 520 11.02 -30.85 -18.53
CA PRO A 520 10.38 -32.14 -18.56
C PRO A 520 10.35 -32.78 -19.96
N ASP A 521 10.55 -34.10 -20.07
CA ASP A 521 10.50 -34.95 -21.28
C ASP A 521 9.30 -34.67 -22.22
N LEU A 522 8.20 -34.14 -21.66
CA LEU A 522 6.98 -33.79 -22.40
C LEU A 522 7.10 -32.50 -23.22
N VAL A 523 7.96 -31.58 -22.80
CA VAL A 523 8.21 -30.28 -23.44
C VAL A 523 9.65 -30.14 -23.96
N ASP A 524 10.54 -31.03 -23.53
CA ASP A 524 11.93 -31.12 -23.97
C ASP A 524 12.04 -31.73 -25.38
N MET A 525 12.70 -31.01 -26.29
CA MET A 525 12.99 -31.48 -27.65
C MET A 525 14.12 -32.52 -27.70
N CYS A 526 14.96 -32.60 -26.67
CA CYS A 526 16.08 -33.53 -26.52
C CYS A 526 16.09 -34.28 -25.17
N PRO A 527 15.08 -35.14 -24.84
CA PRO A 527 14.91 -35.82 -23.53
C PRO A 527 16.00 -36.79 -23.04
N LEU A 528 17.17 -36.82 -23.67
CA LEU A 528 18.30 -37.69 -23.32
C LEU A 528 19.63 -36.93 -23.31
N ASN A 529 19.63 -35.66 -23.73
CA ASN A 529 20.84 -34.85 -23.75
C ASN A 529 20.55 -33.54 -23.03
N PRO A 530 21.19 -33.31 -21.88
CA PRO A 530 20.85 -32.19 -21.04
C PRO A 530 21.28 -30.87 -21.68
N GLU A 531 20.43 -29.85 -21.55
CA GLU A 531 20.69 -28.50 -21.97
C GLU A 531 21.91 -27.89 -21.26
N ASN A 532 22.67 -27.06 -21.99
CA ASN A 532 23.95 -26.54 -21.56
C ASN A 532 23.93 -25.06 -21.13
N TRP A 533 22.78 -24.38 -21.22
CA TRP A 533 22.55 -23.04 -20.67
C TRP A 533 23.58 -22.02 -21.14
N ASN A 534 23.91 -22.03 -22.44
CA ASN A 534 24.95 -21.19 -23.02
C ASN A 534 24.44 -19.85 -23.58
N LYS A 535 23.21 -19.45 -23.21
CA LYS A 535 22.51 -18.24 -23.68
C LYS A 535 22.18 -18.25 -25.17
N PHE A 536 22.24 -19.41 -25.82
CA PHE A 536 21.88 -19.59 -27.21
C PHE A 536 20.83 -20.67 -27.32
N ASN A 537 19.57 -20.22 -27.37
CA ASN A 537 18.39 -21.05 -27.62
C ASN A 537 18.02 -22.03 -26.49
N ASP A 538 18.42 -21.70 -25.24
CA ASP A 538 18.16 -22.37 -23.95
C ASP A 538 16.68 -22.62 -23.58
N THR A 539 15.73 -22.36 -24.48
CA THR A 539 14.28 -22.48 -24.22
C THR A 539 13.67 -23.81 -24.64
N ASP A 540 14.42 -24.68 -25.32
CA ASP A 540 13.88 -25.88 -25.96
C ASP A 540 14.37 -27.22 -25.38
N GLY A 541 15.19 -27.18 -24.33
CA GLY A 541 15.74 -28.36 -23.65
C GLY A 541 16.85 -29.08 -24.44
N CYS A 542 17.32 -28.53 -25.57
CA CYS A 542 18.34 -29.17 -26.38
C CYS A 542 19.72 -28.53 -26.24
N PRO A 543 20.81 -29.30 -26.03
CA PRO A 543 22.18 -28.78 -25.98
C PRO A 543 22.55 -28.11 -27.29
N ASP A 544 22.48 -26.78 -27.25
CA ASP A 544 22.78 -25.95 -28.39
C ASP A 544 24.23 -25.50 -28.38
N THR A 545 24.79 -25.20 -29.55
CA THR A 545 26.16 -24.67 -29.64
C THR A 545 26.09 -23.26 -30.19
N ALA A 546 26.42 -22.28 -29.34
CA ALA A 546 26.50 -20.90 -29.78
C ALA A 546 27.46 -20.79 -31.00
N PRO A 547 27.12 -19.99 -32.03
CA PRO A 547 27.95 -19.85 -33.23
C PRO A 547 29.40 -19.44 -32.94
N GLU A 548 29.64 -18.75 -31.82
CA GLU A 548 30.98 -18.36 -31.37
C GLU A 548 31.77 -19.52 -30.76
N GLN A 549 31.09 -20.47 -30.10
CA GLN A 549 31.70 -21.66 -29.51
C GLN A 549 32.07 -22.71 -30.57
N ALA A 550 31.33 -22.77 -31.69
CA ALA A 550 31.65 -23.65 -32.82
C ALA A 550 32.98 -23.34 -33.52
N ARG A 551 33.55 -22.14 -33.32
CA ARG A 551 34.84 -21.75 -33.93
C ARG A 551 36.06 -22.32 -33.22
N PHE A 552 35.93 -22.85 -32.00
CA PHE A 552 37.05 -23.29 -31.16
C PHE A 552 37.15 -24.80 -30.94
N VAL A 553 36.20 -25.60 -31.44
CA VAL A 553 36.12 -27.04 -31.10
C VAL A 553 37.01 -27.92 -32.00
N HIS A 554 37.63 -27.38 -33.03
CA HIS A 554 38.36 -28.19 -34.01
C HIS A 554 39.63 -27.51 -34.53
N ASP A 555 40.43 -26.81 -33.72
CA ASP A 555 41.78 -26.38 -34.13
C ASP A 555 42.70 -26.65 -32.94
N ALA A 556 43.17 -27.91 -32.86
CA ALA A 556 43.81 -28.44 -31.67
C ALA A 556 45.25 -27.95 -31.46
N ASP A 557 45.90 -27.36 -32.47
CA ASP A 557 47.23 -26.74 -32.35
C ASP A 557 47.27 -25.22 -32.57
N LEU A 558 46.10 -24.62 -32.81
CA LEU A 558 45.84 -23.18 -32.86
C LEU A 558 46.60 -22.47 -33.98
N ASP A 559 46.83 -23.16 -35.10
CA ASP A 559 47.49 -22.57 -36.27
C ASP A 559 46.53 -21.87 -37.23
N GLY A 560 45.21 -21.95 -36.97
CA GLY A 560 44.15 -21.31 -37.73
C GLY A 560 43.50 -22.21 -38.79
N ILE A 561 43.93 -23.47 -38.92
CA ILE A 561 43.33 -24.48 -39.80
C ILE A 561 42.55 -25.47 -38.93
N ILE A 562 41.30 -25.76 -39.32
CA ILE A 562 40.47 -26.67 -38.53
C ILE A 562 40.90 -28.14 -38.72
N ASP A 563 40.95 -28.95 -37.65
CA ASP A 563 41.32 -30.38 -37.56
C ASP A 563 40.77 -31.25 -38.69
N ASN A 564 39.58 -30.92 -39.20
CA ASN A 564 38.90 -31.67 -40.26
C ASN A 564 39.46 -31.37 -41.66
N ALA A 565 40.11 -30.23 -41.82
CA ALA A 565 40.81 -29.74 -43.00
C ALA A 565 42.34 -29.79 -42.85
N ASP A 566 42.82 -29.98 -41.62
CA ASP A 566 44.23 -30.09 -41.25
C ASP A 566 44.76 -31.52 -41.41
N GLN A 567 45.88 -31.67 -42.11
CA GLN A 567 46.55 -32.96 -42.28
C GLN A 567 47.39 -33.39 -41.05
N CYS A 568 47.77 -32.44 -40.19
CA CYS A 568 48.50 -32.63 -38.94
C CYS A 568 47.81 -31.94 -37.74
N PRO A 569 46.61 -32.41 -37.30
CA PRO A 569 45.74 -31.74 -36.29
C PRO A 569 46.29 -31.54 -34.87
N ASN A 570 47.58 -31.74 -34.63
CA ASN A 570 48.21 -31.56 -33.31
C ASN A 570 49.62 -30.95 -33.43
N ILE A 571 50.02 -30.48 -34.61
CA ILE A 571 51.34 -29.94 -34.89
C ILE A 571 51.18 -28.71 -35.80
N SER A 572 51.25 -27.53 -35.18
CA SER A 572 51.03 -26.25 -35.89
C SER A 572 51.88 -26.10 -37.14
N GLU A 573 51.25 -25.65 -38.22
CA GLU A 573 51.88 -25.20 -39.46
C GLU A 573 52.93 -24.10 -39.21
N ASN A 574 53.95 -24.05 -40.07
CA ASN A 574 55.04 -23.10 -39.99
C ASN A 574 55.09 -22.05 -41.12
N TYR A 575 53.96 -21.69 -41.74
CA TYR A 575 53.74 -20.55 -42.66
C TYR A 575 55.02 -20.03 -43.36
N ASN A 576 55.65 -20.88 -44.17
CA ASN A 576 56.94 -20.63 -44.79
C ASN A 576 56.84 -20.31 -46.30
N GLY A 577 55.63 -20.35 -46.86
CA GLY A 577 55.34 -20.07 -48.27
C GLY A 577 55.36 -21.30 -49.18
N VAL A 578 55.46 -22.50 -48.60
CA VAL A 578 55.32 -23.80 -49.26
C VAL A 578 54.16 -24.48 -48.55
N GLU A 579 53.18 -24.99 -49.31
CA GLU A 579 52.07 -25.84 -48.81
C GLU A 579 51.30 -25.41 -47.53
N ASP A 580 51.47 -24.17 -47.07
CA ASP A 580 50.85 -23.48 -45.90
C ASP A 580 49.31 -23.60 -45.71
N ASP A 581 48.57 -24.17 -46.65
CA ASP A 581 47.12 -24.35 -46.57
C ASP A 581 46.72 -25.74 -46.03
N ASP A 582 47.69 -26.62 -45.76
CA ASP A 582 47.45 -28.04 -45.49
C ASP A 582 47.59 -28.47 -44.02
N GLY A 583 48.08 -27.57 -43.16
CA GLY A 583 48.16 -27.72 -41.70
C GLY A 583 49.33 -28.59 -41.22
N CYS A 584 50.26 -28.98 -42.10
CA CYS A 584 51.44 -29.75 -41.74
C CYS A 584 52.77 -29.01 -42.02
N PRO A 585 53.62 -28.76 -41.00
CA PRO A 585 54.91 -28.13 -41.23
C PRO A 585 55.84 -28.95 -42.15
N GLU A 586 56.44 -28.31 -43.16
CA GLU A 586 57.34 -28.98 -44.12
C GLU A 586 58.78 -29.26 -43.66
#